data_AF-A0A931UR19-F1
#
_entry.id   AF-A0A931UR19-F1
#
_cell.length_a   1.000
_cell.length_b   1.000
_cell.length_c   1.000
_cell.angle_alpha   90.00
_cell.angle_beta   90.00
_cell.angle_gamma   90.00
#
_symmetry.space_group_name_H-M   'P 1'
#
loop_
_entity.id
_entity.type
_entity.pdbx_description
1 polymer ?
#
loop_
_entity_poly.entity_id
_entity_poly.type
_entity_poly.pdbx_seq_one_letter_code
_entity_poly.pdbx_strand_id
1 'polypeptide(L)' 'MRVASIQMAIGDQPKEENLRRAEQLIDGLGRVDLVLLPEIWNVGYFSFDLYAAQAEDLSGETVSRLSK' A
#
# COMPACT_ATOMS: atom_id res chain seq x y z
N MET A 1 -21.37 8.63 2.86
CA MET A 1 -20.15 7.87 2.55
C MET A 1 -18.95 8.79 2.75
N ARG A 2 -18.00 8.41 3.60
CA ARG A 2 -16.76 9.15 3.88
C ARG A 2 -15.60 8.42 3.21
N VAL A 3 -14.88 9.12 2.35
CA VAL A 3 -13.75 8.57 1.60
C VAL A 3 -12.47 9.25 2.07
N ALA A 4 -11.41 8.48 2.31
CA ALA A 4 -10.06 8.98 2.52
C ALA A 4 -9.19 8.65 1.30
N SER A 5 -8.44 9.63 0.81
CA SER A 5 -7.38 9.42 -0.18
C SER A 5 -6.05 9.68 0.51
N ILE A 6 -5.19 8.66 0.53
CA ILE A 6 -3.89 8.73 1.20
C ILE A 6 -2.84 9.18 0.19
N GLN A 7 -2.10 10.23 0.57
CA GLN A 7 -0.86 10.62 -0.09
C GLN A 7 0.32 10.15 0.76
N MET A 8 1.16 9.28 0.20
CA MET A 8 2.38 8.80 0.83
C MET A 8 3.54 8.85 -0.16
N ALA A 9 4.71 9.28 0.30
CA ALA A 9 5.91 9.34 -0.54
C ALA A 9 6.47 7.93 -0.76
N ILE A 10 6.82 7.52 -1.98
CA ILE A 10 7.53 6.26 -2.20
C ILE A 10 8.96 6.57 -2.65
N GLY A 11 9.95 6.20 -1.84
CA GLY A 11 11.38 6.22 -2.19
C GLY A 11 11.96 4.82 -2.36
N ASP A 12 13.28 4.69 -2.25
CA ASP A 12 14.05 3.45 -2.51
C ASP A 12 14.00 2.42 -1.36
N GLN A 13 13.10 2.58 -0.40
CA GLN A 13 12.93 1.62 0.70
C GLN A 13 12.32 0.28 0.22
N PRO A 14 12.59 -0.83 0.94
CA PRO A 14 11.98 -2.11 0.64
C PRO A 14 10.46 -2.07 0.67
N LYS A 15 9.82 -2.92 -0.15
CA LYS A 15 8.34 -3.08 -0.21
C LYS A 15 7.69 -3.23 1.16
N GLU A 16 8.32 -4.02 2.01
CA GLU A 16 7.87 -4.29 3.38
C GLU A 16 7.75 -3.01 4.24
N GLU A 17 8.61 -2.00 4.01
CA GLU A 17 8.51 -0.70 4.68
C GLU A 17 7.33 0.13 4.14
N ASN A 18 7.01 0.02 2.85
CA ASN A 18 5.83 0.65 2.26
C ASN A 18 4.53 0.04 2.81
N LEU A 19 4.49 -1.29 2.97
CA LEU A 19 3.36 -2.00 3.58
C LEU A 19 3.09 -1.49 5.00
N ARG A 20 4.12 -1.50 5.86
CA ARG A 20 3.99 -0.98 7.24
C ARG A 20 3.52 0.47 7.30
N ARG A 21 4.00 1.31 6.39
CA ARG A 21 3.64 2.72 6.38
C ARG A 21 2.20 2.94 5.89
N ALA A 22 1.74 2.15 4.92
CA ALA A 22 0.34 2.18 4.51
C ALA A 22 -0.57 1.72 5.66
N GLU A 23 -0.22 0.64 6.37
CA GLU A 23 -0.94 0.16 7.56
C GLU A 23 -1.04 1.26 8.61
N GLN A 24 0.07 1.91 8.99
CA GLN A 24 0.08 3.00 9.97
C GLN A 24 -0.80 4.19 9.56
N LEU A 25 -0.82 4.55 8.27
CA LEU A 25 -1.66 5.63 7.77
C LEU A 25 -3.14 5.26 7.79
N ILE A 26 -3.48 4.01 7.48
CA ILE A 26 -4.85 3.48 7.51
C ILE A 26 -5.35 3.41 8.96
N ASP A 27 -4.55 2.85 9.88
CA ASP A 27 -4.88 2.71 11.30
C ASP A 27 -5.07 4.06 12.00
N GLY A 28 -4.41 5.10 11.49
CA GLY A 28 -4.55 6.48 11.98
C GLY A 28 -5.84 7.19 11.52
N LEU A 29 -6.61 6.61 10.60
CA LEU A 29 -7.84 7.23 10.11
C LEU A 29 -8.98 7.14 11.13
N GLY A 30 -9.79 8.20 11.20
CA GLY A 30 -11.09 8.13 11.86
C GLY A 30 -12.11 7.32 11.04
N ARG A 31 -13.39 7.41 11.40
CA ARG A 31 -14.45 6.67 10.69
C ARG A 31 -14.54 7.05 9.21
N VAL A 32 -14.16 6.12 8.34
CA VAL A 32 -14.24 6.18 6.86
C VAL A 32 -14.86 4.90 6.32
N ASP A 33 -15.51 4.99 5.16
CA ASP A 33 -16.18 3.87 4.49
C ASP A 33 -15.33 3.32 3.32
N LEU A 34 -14.37 4.11 2.79
CA LEU A 34 -13.49 3.74 1.69
C LEU A 34 -12.14 4.47 1.83
N VAL A 35 -11.05 3.73 1.60
CA VAL A 35 -9.68 4.26 1.53
C VAL A 35 -9.14 4.06 0.12
N LEU A 36 -8.55 5.10 -0.45
CA LEU A 36 -7.86 5.08 -1.73
C LEU A 36 -6.35 5.22 -1.49
N LEU A 37 -5.57 4.28 -2.03
CA LEU A 37 -4.12 4.30 -2.02
C LEU A 37 -3.57 4.72 -3.40
N PRO A 38 -2.36 5.31 -3.48
CA PRO A 38 -1.72 5.67 -4.74
C PRO A 38 -1.47 4.45 -5.65
N GLU A 39 -1.28 4.68 -6.95
CA GLU A 39 -0.87 3.61 -7.87
C GLU A 39 0.48 2.99 -7.49
N ILE A 40 0.55 1.65 -7.49
CA ILE A 40 1.76 0.85 -7.20
C ILE A 40 2.43 1.29 -5.88
N TRP A 41 1.63 1.67 -4.88
CA TRP A 41 2.09 2.24 -3.61
C TRP A 41 2.99 1.30 -2.79
N ASN A 42 2.87 -0.02 -2.96
CA ASN A 42 3.64 -1.00 -2.19
C ASN A 42 5.08 -1.16 -2.73
N VAL A 43 5.30 -1.03 -4.04
CA VAL A 43 6.62 -1.24 -4.67
C VAL A 43 7.24 0.08 -5.19
N GLY A 44 6.41 1.03 -5.60
CA GLY A 44 6.80 2.30 -6.19
C GLY A 44 6.72 2.33 -7.71
N TYR A 45 6.22 3.44 -8.26
CA TYR A 45 5.99 3.59 -9.70
C TYR A 45 7.27 3.49 -10.54
N PHE A 46 8.41 3.99 -10.04
CA PHE A 46 9.67 3.94 -10.80
C PHE A 46 10.47 2.63 -10.62
N SER A 47 9.95 1.67 -9.85
CA SER A 47 10.64 0.43 -9.48
C SER A 47 10.48 -0.69 -10.53
N PHE A 48 10.65 -0.36 -11.82
CA PHE A 48 10.34 -1.26 -12.94
C PHE A 48 11.04 -2.62 -12.86
N ASP A 49 12.31 -2.62 -12.45
CA ASP A 49 13.12 -3.83 -12.31
C ASP A 49 12.61 -4.78 -11.22
N LEU A 50 11.81 -4.26 -10.28
CA LEU A 50 11.28 -5.03 -9.16
C LEU A 50 9.89 -5.62 -9.44
N TYR A 51 9.20 -5.19 -10.49
CA TYR A 51 7.80 -5.56 -10.70
C TYR A 51 7.59 -7.06 -10.79
N ALA A 52 8.35 -7.75 -11.64
CA ALA A 52 8.21 -9.20 -11.80
C ALA A 52 8.58 -9.96 -10.51
N ALA A 53 9.63 -9.52 -9.82
CA ALA A 53 10.12 -10.18 -8.61
C ALA A 53 9.26 -9.92 -7.37
N GLN A 54 8.55 -8.78 -7.33
CA GLN A 54 7.72 -8.34 -6.20
C GLN A 54 6.22 -8.47 -6.46
N ALA A 55 5.82 -8.93 -7.65
CA ALA A 55 4.43 -9.24 -7.95
C ALA A 55 3.91 -10.33 -7.01
N GLU A 56 2.63 -10.26 -6.69
CA GLU A 56 1.96 -11.19 -5.80
C GLU A 56 0.67 -11.70 -6.44
N ASP A 57 0.36 -12.96 -6.17
CA ASP A 57 -0.98 -13.51 -6.41
C ASP A 57 -2.00 -12.89 -5.43
N LEU A 58 -3.29 -13.14 -5.69
CA LEU A 58 -4.38 -12.63 -4.84
C LEU A 58 -4.38 -13.19 -3.41
N SER A 59 -3.63 -14.26 -3.14
CA SER A 59 -3.40 -14.79 -1.80
C SER A 59 -2.10 -14.29 -1.16
N GLY A 60 -1.48 -13.25 -1.73
CA GLY A 60 -0.23 -12.69 -1.28
C GLY A 60 -0.30 -11.93 0.04
N GLU A 61 0.89 -11.51 0.50
CA GLU A 61 1.11 -10.70 1.69
C GLU A 61 0.34 -9.37 1.65
N THR A 62 0.34 -8.64 0.53
CA THR A 62 -0.35 -7.35 0.43
C THR A 62 -1.85 -7.51 0.71
N VAL A 63 -2.50 -8.53 0.15
CA VAL A 63 -3.92 -8.80 0.39
C VAL A 63 -4.16 -9.25 1.83
N SER A 64 -3.35 -10.19 2.33
CA SER A 64 -3.47 -10.73 3.69
C SER A 64 -3.34 -9.65 4.78
N ARG A 65 -2.47 -8.66 4.56
CA ARG A 65 -2.28 -7.53 5.47
C ARG A 65 -3.46 -6.57 5.49
N LEU A 66 -3.99 -6.23 4.30
CA LEU A 66 -5.06 -5.25 4.14
C LEU A 66 -6.48 -5.81 4.28
N SER A 67 -6.65 -7.13 4.37
CA SER A 67 -7.96 -7.78 4.52
C SER A 67 -8.47 -7.83 5.96
N LYS A 68 -7.76 -7.23 6.92
CA LYS A 68 -8.14 -7.18 8.33
C LYS A 68 -9.05 -5.99 8.60
#